data_AF-A0AAX4P1M2-F1
#
_entry.id   AF-A0AAX4P1M2-F1
#
_cell.length_a   1.000
_cell.length_b   1.000
_cell.length_c   1.000
_cell.angle_alpha   90.00
_cell.angle_beta   90.00
_cell.angle_gamma   90.00
#
_symmetry.space_group_name_H-M   'P 1'
#
loop_
_entity.id
_entity.type
_entity.pdbx_description
1 polymer ?
#
loop_
_entity_poly.entity_id
_entity_poly.type
_entity_poly.pdbx_seq_one_letter_code
_entity_poly.pdbx_strand_id
1 'polypeptide(L)'
;MAPEIDSHALAPCGEALHAGHWRSSAPDLSLDLWPNRPCLVTQAPSPSSSCQAVPVDVGDELRVSSDLFEGRAFVYVDGAGTPAGQPVGESPFGGRRSSFTLRGRFKRRVRFSDLVIGHEFNDGVIDPPGWQRSLILGFLRRFFPHLKVTLGARTSALAPVLLECKRLRVSRPGDEGRELERLDVPEDTGLLGGFFAERPRSPRERARYFRRRENTENHHFEPDLEYTFEFYQNNLSFVDYKLRFGMFSLGIGRITKGRPVQFLIKDVCESEYLCYFEFWSERLLCFLPPK
;
A
#
# COMPACT_ATOMS: atom_id res chain seq x y z
N MET A 1 -23.28 -12.16 -20.46
CA MET A 1 -23.31 -10.69 -20.40
C MET A 1 -21.88 -10.22 -20.21
N ALA A 2 -21.24 -9.77 -21.29
CA ALA A 2 -19.85 -9.32 -21.27
C ALA A 2 -19.74 -8.04 -20.43
N PRO A 3 -18.66 -7.84 -19.65
CA PRO A 3 -18.50 -6.60 -18.90
C PRO A 3 -18.06 -5.48 -19.83
N GLU A 4 -18.78 -4.36 -19.77
CA GLU A 4 -18.36 -3.07 -20.32
C GLU A 4 -16.98 -2.70 -19.77
N ILE A 5 -16.04 -2.48 -20.70
CA ILE A 5 -14.79 -1.78 -20.43
C ILE A 5 -15.19 -0.31 -20.37
N ASP A 6 -15.36 0.21 -19.16
CA ASP A 6 -15.69 1.61 -18.94
C ASP A 6 -14.50 2.46 -19.37
N SER A 7 -14.59 3.06 -20.56
CA SER A 7 -13.56 3.86 -21.22
C SER A 7 -13.52 5.31 -20.74
N HIS A 8 -14.15 5.64 -19.62
CA HIS A 8 -14.03 6.96 -19.02
C HIS A 8 -12.69 7.10 -18.30
N ALA A 9 -11.71 7.51 -19.10
CA ALA A 9 -10.38 7.93 -18.73
C ALA A 9 -10.43 8.94 -17.56
N LEU A 10 -9.77 8.59 -16.46
CA LEU A 10 -9.08 9.59 -15.65
C LEU A 10 -8.12 10.31 -16.61
N ALA A 11 -8.25 11.63 -16.72
CA ALA A 11 -7.44 12.45 -17.61
C ALA A 11 -5.95 12.17 -17.38
N PRO A 12 -5.13 12.07 -18.45
CA PRO A 12 -3.70 11.87 -18.29
C PRO A 12 -3.06 13.20 -17.86
N CYS A 13 -2.90 13.41 -16.54
CA CYS A 13 -1.98 14.42 -16.06
C CYS A 13 -0.55 13.91 -16.31
N GLY A 14 0.16 14.64 -17.16
CA GLY A 14 1.42 14.24 -17.76
C GLY A 14 2.59 14.30 -16.80
N GLU A 15 3.39 13.25 -16.82
CA GLU A 15 4.83 13.33 -17.02
C GLU A 15 5.29 11.95 -17.52
N ALA A 16 5.90 11.92 -18.69
CA ALA A 16 6.39 10.71 -19.32
C ALA A 16 7.77 10.38 -18.75
N LEU A 17 7.83 9.51 -17.75
CA LEU A 17 9.09 8.91 -17.33
C LEU A 17 9.49 7.82 -18.35
N HIS A 18 10.58 8.08 -19.08
CA HIS A 18 11.11 7.16 -20.08
C HIS A 18 11.70 5.88 -19.45
N ALA A 19 11.51 4.75 -20.13
CA ALA A 19 11.84 3.37 -19.73
C ALA A 19 13.34 3.07 -19.42
N GLY A 20 14.23 4.07 -19.49
CA GLY A 20 15.65 3.97 -19.17
C GLY A 20 16.06 4.51 -17.79
N HIS A 21 15.19 5.27 -17.10
CA HIS A 21 15.57 5.99 -15.88
C HIS A 21 15.59 5.16 -14.60
N TRP A 22 14.83 4.06 -14.53
CA TRP A 22 14.57 3.38 -13.25
C TRP A 22 15.81 2.70 -12.63
N ARG A 23 16.78 2.25 -13.44
CA ARG A 23 18.03 1.62 -12.93
C ARG A 23 18.97 2.63 -12.30
N SER A 24 18.99 3.86 -12.81
CA SER A 24 19.71 4.97 -12.19
C SER A 24 19.02 5.45 -10.90
N SER A 25 17.81 4.95 -10.63
CA SER A 25 17.00 5.31 -9.47
C SER A 25 16.69 4.14 -8.53
N ALA A 26 17.33 2.98 -8.67
CA ALA A 26 17.22 1.95 -7.64
C ALA A 26 18.18 2.29 -6.48
N PRO A 27 17.79 2.05 -5.21
CA PRO A 27 18.71 2.20 -4.09
C PRO A 27 19.88 1.21 -4.22
N ASP A 28 20.93 1.39 -3.42
CA ASP A 28 22.00 0.39 -3.33
C ASP A 28 21.42 -0.93 -2.79
N LEU A 29 21.40 -1.97 -3.63
CA LEU A 29 20.84 -3.29 -3.31
C LEU A 29 21.89 -4.27 -2.79
N SER A 30 23.03 -3.77 -2.32
CA SER A 30 24.07 -4.57 -1.65
C SER A 30 23.50 -5.23 -0.39
N LEU A 31 23.51 -6.56 -0.34
CA LEU A 31 22.78 -7.37 0.65
C LEU A 31 23.29 -7.18 2.09
N ASP A 32 24.55 -6.78 2.24
CA ASP A 32 25.21 -6.45 3.50
C ASP A 32 24.62 -5.19 4.17
N LEU A 33 23.91 -4.35 3.42
CA LEU A 33 23.25 -3.14 3.91
C LEU A 33 21.79 -3.38 4.32
N TRP A 34 21.27 -4.61 4.23
CA TRP A 34 19.86 -4.89 4.44
C TRP A 34 19.53 -5.13 5.92
N PRO A 35 18.85 -4.20 6.61
CA PRO A 35 18.61 -4.31 8.06
C PRO A 35 17.80 -5.55 8.44
N ASN A 36 16.87 -5.98 7.58
CA ASN A 36 15.95 -7.09 7.87
C ASN A 36 16.03 -8.20 6.81
N ARG A 37 17.24 -8.50 6.33
CA ARG A 37 17.52 -9.59 5.38
C ARG A 37 16.76 -10.88 5.79
N PRO A 38 16.05 -11.56 4.86
CA PRO A 38 16.13 -11.48 3.40
C PRO A 38 15.22 -10.44 2.73
N CYS A 39 14.60 -9.56 3.53
CA CYS A 39 13.79 -8.45 3.03
C CYS A 39 14.52 -7.13 3.25
N LEU A 40 14.31 -6.19 2.33
CA LEU A 40 14.66 -4.79 2.54
C LEU A 40 13.38 -3.99 2.31
N VAL A 41 12.99 -3.16 3.26
CA VAL A 41 11.96 -2.15 3.02
C VAL A 41 12.68 -0.82 2.84
N THR A 42 12.29 -0.06 1.84
CA THR A 42 12.79 1.30 1.65
C THR A 42 11.65 2.30 1.66
N GLN A 43 11.94 3.53 2.05
CA GLN A 43 11.02 4.67 2.01
C GLN A 43 11.59 5.73 1.09
N ALA A 44 10.78 6.28 0.19
CA ALA A 44 11.13 7.41 -0.65
C ALA A 44 10.00 8.44 -0.69
N PRO A 45 10.25 9.69 -1.12
CA PRO A 45 9.20 10.70 -1.28
C PRO A 45 8.17 10.32 -2.34
N SER A 46 8.61 9.69 -3.43
CA SER A 46 7.78 9.35 -4.59
C SER A 46 8.49 8.28 -5.44
N PRO A 47 7.80 7.66 -6.42
CA PRO A 47 8.42 6.72 -7.34
C PRO A 47 9.54 7.32 -8.21
N SER A 48 9.49 8.63 -8.50
CA SER A 48 10.53 9.31 -9.28
C SER A 48 11.79 9.58 -8.45
N SER A 49 11.69 9.54 -7.12
CA SER A 49 12.78 9.75 -6.18
C SER A 49 13.28 8.46 -5.53
N SER A 50 13.04 7.28 -6.13
CA SER A 50 13.53 6.00 -5.59
C SER A 50 15.06 5.93 -5.43
N CYS A 51 15.85 6.77 -6.14
CA CYS A 51 17.30 6.89 -5.90
C CYS A 51 17.63 7.39 -4.49
N GLN A 52 16.72 8.14 -3.89
CA GLN A 52 16.83 8.70 -2.54
C GLN A 52 16.18 7.79 -1.50
N ALA A 53 15.79 6.58 -1.90
CA ALA A 53 15.12 5.66 -0.99
C ALA A 53 16.07 5.27 0.14
N VAL A 54 15.59 5.39 1.38
CA VAL A 54 16.34 5.01 2.58
C VAL A 54 15.85 3.66 3.08
N PRO A 55 16.75 2.73 3.45
CA PRO A 55 16.37 1.52 4.18
C PRO A 55 15.60 1.87 5.45
N VAL A 56 14.59 1.08 5.79
CA VAL A 56 13.85 1.20 7.05
C VAL A 56 13.89 -0.11 7.81
N ASP A 57 14.05 -0.02 9.12
CA ASP A 57 13.96 -1.14 10.04
C ASP A 57 12.48 -1.52 10.26
N VAL A 58 12.11 -2.68 9.72
CA VAL A 58 10.81 -3.29 9.97
C VAL A 58 10.69 -3.62 11.45
N GLY A 59 9.59 -3.19 12.09
CA GLY A 59 9.38 -3.34 13.53
C GLY A 59 9.62 -2.06 14.35
N ASP A 60 10.28 -1.06 13.75
CA ASP A 60 10.50 0.23 14.38
C ASP A 60 9.45 1.27 13.93
N GLU A 61 9.36 2.36 14.70
CA GLU A 61 8.51 3.50 14.35
C GLU A 61 9.25 4.40 13.36
N LEU A 62 8.60 4.67 12.23
CA LEU A 62 9.15 5.40 11.09
C LEU A 62 8.50 6.78 10.99
N ARG A 63 9.26 7.81 10.65
CA ARG A 63 8.67 9.13 10.38
C ARG A 63 8.11 9.18 8.96
N VAL A 64 6.93 9.77 8.80
CA VAL A 64 6.33 10.08 7.50
C VAL A 64 6.14 11.59 7.42
N SER A 65 6.79 12.22 6.45
CA SER A 65 6.65 13.66 6.18
C SER A 65 6.64 13.87 4.67
N SER A 66 5.59 14.52 4.18
CA SER A 66 5.40 14.96 2.80
C SER A 66 4.69 16.31 2.79
N ASP A 67 4.52 16.93 1.63
CA ASP A 67 3.77 18.20 1.53
C ASP A 67 2.29 18.03 1.91
N LEU A 68 1.78 16.79 1.82
CA LEU A 68 0.39 16.44 2.13
C LEU A 68 0.17 16.08 3.61
N PHE A 69 1.15 15.47 4.28
CA PHE A 69 0.95 14.79 5.55
C PHE A 69 2.18 14.83 6.47
N GLU A 70 1.94 14.87 7.77
CA GLU A 70 2.98 14.70 8.79
C GLU A 70 2.51 13.64 9.80
N GLY A 71 3.37 12.67 10.07
CA GLY A 71 3.01 11.57 10.96
C GLY A 71 4.10 10.55 11.15
N ARG A 72 3.68 9.36 11.59
CA ARG A 72 4.53 8.23 11.92
C ARG A 72 3.88 6.95 11.40
N ALA A 73 4.69 5.97 11.04
CA ALA A 73 4.25 4.69 10.54
C ALA A 73 4.93 3.55 11.27
N PHE A 74 4.28 2.40 11.25
CA PHE A 74 4.83 1.13 11.68
C PHE A 74 4.67 0.14 10.53
N VAL A 75 5.75 -0.58 10.21
CA VAL A 75 5.78 -1.58 9.15
C VAL A 75 6.17 -2.92 9.73
N TYR A 76 5.38 -3.94 9.44
CA TYR A 76 5.68 -5.34 9.73
C TYR A 76 5.66 -6.17 8.45
N VAL A 77 6.66 -7.05 8.31
CA VAL A 77 6.77 -8.03 7.24
C VAL A 77 7.12 -9.38 7.84
N ASP A 78 6.27 -10.38 7.60
CA ASP A 78 6.47 -11.74 8.09
C ASP A 78 7.71 -12.39 7.44
N GLY A 79 8.59 -12.93 8.29
CA GLY A 79 9.88 -13.52 7.90
C GLY A 79 11.01 -12.52 7.60
N ALA A 80 10.77 -11.20 7.72
CA ALA A 80 11.87 -10.23 7.68
C ALA A 80 12.81 -10.43 8.89
N GLY A 81 14.12 -10.31 8.67
CA GLY A 81 15.16 -10.58 9.68
C GLY A 81 15.37 -12.07 9.99
N THR A 82 14.64 -12.98 9.34
CA THR A 82 14.80 -14.43 9.53
C THR A 82 15.59 -15.03 8.35
N PRO A 83 16.80 -15.58 8.56
CA PRO A 83 17.60 -16.14 7.48
C PRO A 83 16.86 -17.19 6.65
N ALA A 84 17.14 -17.22 5.34
CA ALA A 84 16.52 -18.18 4.43
C ALA A 84 16.77 -19.62 4.87
N GLY A 85 15.70 -20.42 4.95
CA GLY A 85 15.76 -21.83 5.36
C GLY A 85 15.58 -22.08 6.86
N GLN A 86 15.51 -21.03 7.68
CA GLN A 86 15.08 -21.17 9.07
C GLN A 86 13.55 -21.08 9.19
N PRO A 87 12.94 -21.82 10.14
CA PRO A 87 11.51 -21.69 10.40
C PRO A 87 11.23 -20.28 10.92
N VAL A 88 10.30 -19.59 10.28
CA VAL A 88 9.73 -18.36 10.82
C VAL A 88 8.91 -18.77 12.05
N GLY A 89 9.23 -18.19 13.21
CA GLY A 89 8.48 -18.43 14.45
C GLY A 89 7.01 -18.03 14.33
N GLU A 90 6.22 -18.30 15.38
CA GLU A 90 4.82 -17.84 15.40
C GLU A 90 4.77 -16.30 15.32
N SER A 91 4.05 -15.79 14.33
CA SER A 91 3.93 -14.36 14.12
C SER A 91 3.09 -13.73 15.24
N PRO A 92 3.59 -12.69 15.94
CA PRO A 92 2.79 -11.94 16.92
C PRO A 92 1.62 -11.18 16.27
N PHE A 93 1.58 -11.14 14.94
CA PHE A 93 0.55 -10.45 14.14
C PHE A 93 -0.52 -11.40 13.60
N GLY A 94 -0.64 -12.63 14.11
CA GLY A 94 -1.82 -13.49 13.89
C GLY A 94 -2.07 -13.83 12.42
N GLY A 95 -1.16 -14.58 11.80
CA GLY A 95 -1.27 -15.05 10.41
C GLY A 95 -1.18 -13.95 9.33
N ARG A 96 -1.00 -12.68 9.73
CA ARG A 96 -0.74 -11.57 8.81
C ARG A 96 0.64 -11.72 8.18
N ARG A 97 0.74 -11.54 6.86
CA ARG A 97 2.02 -11.56 6.14
C ARG A 97 2.67 -10.18 6.10
N SER A 98 1.87 -9.12 6.22
CA SER A 98 2.36 -7.78 6.47
C SER A 98 1.30 -6.94 7.17
N SER A 99 1.75 -5.96 7.94
CA SER A 99 0.92 -4.96 8.62
C SER A 99 1.53 -3.57 8.45
N PHE A 100 0.68 -2.58 8.28
CA PHE A 100 1.04 -1.17 8.14
C PHE A 100 0.11 -0.36 9.02
N THR A 101 0.65 0.33 10.01
CA THR A 101 -0.08 1.40 10.70
C THR A 101 0.49 2.74 10.27
N LEU A 102 -0.38 3.69 9.97
CA LEU A 102 -0.02 5.07 9.67
C LEU A 102 -0.85 5.98 10.56
N ARG A 103 -0.19 6.80 11.38
CA ARG A 103 -0.83 7.82 12.21
C ARG A 103 -0.30 9.21 11.88
N GLY A 104 -1.19 10.19 11.80
CA GLY A 104 -0.79 11.58 11.65
C GLY A 104 -1.88 12.47 11.09
N ARG A 105 -1.47 13.65 10.64
CA ARG A 105 -2.37 14.73 10.25
C ARG A 105 -2.10 15.17 8.83
N PHE A 106 -3.17 15.50 8.13
CA PHE A 106 -3.08 16.14 6.82
C PHE A 106 -2.71 17.61 7.01
N LYS A 107 -1.87 18.14 6.12
CA LYS A 107 -1.44 19.56 6.14
C LYS A 107 -2.47 20.48 5.49
N ARG A 108 -3.40 19.91 4.72
CA ARG A 108 -4.53 20.57 4.07
C ARG A 108 -5.74 19.65 4.07
N ARG A 109 -6.92 20.20 3.78
CA ARG A 109 -8.13 19.41 3.56
C ARG A 109 -7.97 18.54 2.31
N VAL A 110 -8.32 17.26 2.40
CA VAL A 110 -8.27 16.30 1.28
C VAL A 110 -9.60 15.57 1.17
N ARG A 111 -10.19 15.48 -0.01
CA ARG A 111 -11.46 14.74 -0.18
C ARG A 111 -11.21 13.24 -0.08
N PHE A 112 -12.15 12.52 0.53
CA PHE A 112 -12.05 11.07 0.71
C PHE A 112 -11.96 10.29 -0.61
N SER A 113 -12.60 10.78 -1.68
CA SER A 113 -12.53 10.18 -3.01
C SER A 113 -11.16 10.30 -3.68
N ASP A 114 -10.33 11.25 -3.25
CA ASP A 114 -9.12 11.63 -3.96
C ASP A 114 -7.88 10.94 -3.35
N LEU A 115 -7.97 10.47 -2.09
CA LEU A 115 -6.91 9.73 -1.45
C LEU A 115 -7.00 8.22 -1.77
N VAL A 116 -6.01 7.71 -2.48
CA VAL A 116 -5.94 6.31 -2.91
C VAL A 116 -4.73 5.59 -2.32
N ILE A 117 -4.84 4.27 -2.21
CA ILE A 117 -3.78 3.34 -1.80
C ILE A 117 -3.58 2.27 -2.86
N GLY A 118 -2.34 1.80 -3.01
CA GLY A 118 -2.08 0.56 -3.73
C GLY A 118 -0.68 0.47 -4.36
N HIS A 119 -0.65 0.21 -5.67
CA HIS A 119 0.58 -0.10 -6.41
C HIS A 119 0.60 0.59 -7.78
N GLU A 120 1.76 1.09 -8.19
CA GLU A 120 2.01 1.71 -9.49
C GLU A 120 3.30 1.19 -10.13
N PHE A 121 3.15 0.41 -11.20
CA PHE A 121 4.23 -0.06 -12.04
C PHE A 121 4.27 0.80 -13.31
N ASN A 122 4.96 1.95 -13.22
CA ASN A 122 5.03 2.96 -14.28
C ASN A 122 5.61 2.44 -15.61
N ASP A 123 6.42 1.38 -15.55
CA ASP A 123 7.02 0.72 -16.70
C ASP A 123 6.32 -0.62 -17.07
N GLY A 124 5.10 -0.77 -16.58
CA GLY A 124 4.23 -1.94 -16.76
C GLY A 124 4.76 -3.22 -16.12
N VAL A 125 3.91 -4.24 -16.14
CA VAL A 125 4.23 -5.62 -15.76
C VAL A 125 4.37 -6.50 -16.99
N ILE A 126 4.97 -7.68 -16.85
CA ILE A 126 4.85 -8.71 -17.90
C ILE A 126 3.38 -9.14 -17.94
N ASP A 127 2.74 -9.10 -19.11
CA ASP A 127 1.39 -9.62 -19.27
C ASP A 127 1.43 -11.14 -19.06
N PRO A 128 0.80 -11.67 -17.99
CA PRO A 128 0.85 -13.09 -17.71
C PRO A 128 0.04 -13.88 -18.76
N PRO A 129 0.42 -15.14 -19.05
CA PRO A 129 -0.37 -16.02 -19.93
C PRO A 129 -1.84 -16.06 -19.50
N GLY A 130 -2.77 -16.20 -20.46
CA GLY A 130 -4.21 -15.97 -20.23
C GLY A 130 -4.83 -16.70 -19.03
N TRP A 131 -4.38 -17.92 -18.72
CA TRP A 131 -4.83 -18.66 -17.53
C TRP A 131 -4.32 -18.03 -16.22
N GLN A 132 -3.05 -17.62 -16.15
CA GLN A 132 -2.49 -16.90 -15.00
C GLN A 132 -3.13 -15.52 -14.85
N ARG A 133 -3.34 -14.80 -15.96
CA ARG A 133 -4.07 -13.52 -15.95
C ARG A 133 -5.45 -13.67 -15.34
N SER A 134 -6.20 -14.68 -15.76
CA SER A 134 -7.53 -14.97 -15.23
C SER A 134 -7.50 -15.31 -13.74
N LEU A 135 -6.51 -16.08 -13.28
CA LEU A 135 -6.31 -16.39 -11.86
C LEU A 135 -5.96 -15.15 -11.03
N ILE A 136 -5.01 -14.32 -11.49
CA ILE A 136 -4.59 -13.09 -10.80
C ILE A 136 -5.75 -12.11 -10.73
N LEU A 137 -6.43 -11.85 -11.85
CA LEU A 137 -7.58 -10.94 -11.88
C LEU A 137 -8.75 -11.48 -11.04
N GLY A 138 -8.98 -12.80 -11.05
CA GLY A 138 -9.95 -13.45 -10.19
C GLY A 138 -9.62 -13.25 -8.70
N PHE A 139 -8.35 -13.44 -8.32
CA PHE A 139 -7.87 -13.17 -6.97
C PHE A 139 -8.06 -11.69 -6.57
N LEU A 140 -7.59 -10.76 -7.40
CA LEU A 140 -7.70 -9.33 -7.13
C LEU A 140 -9.17 -8.94 -6.95
N ARG A 141 -10.08 -9.40 -7.82
CA ARG A 141 -11.52 -9.15 -7.66
C ARG A 141 -12.11 -9.77 -6.40
N ARG A 142 -11.63 -10.94 -5.98
CA ARG A 142 -12.16 -11.65 -4.80
C ARG A 142 -11.73 -11.01 -3.48
N PHE A 143 -10.46 -10.65 -3.36
CA PHE A 143 -9.88 -10.19 -2.09
C PHE A 143 -9.71 -8.68 -2.00
N PHE A 144 -9.65 -8.01 -3.16
CA PHE A 144 -9.54 -6.55 -3.29
C PHE A 144 -10.63 -6.04 -4.26
N PRO A 145 -11.92 -6.25 -3.93
CA PRO A 145 -13.04 -5.91 -4.83
C PRO A 145 -13.13 -4.40 -5.14
N HIS A 146 -12.37 -3.56 -4.42
CA HIS A 146 -12.34 -2.11 -4.56
C HIS A 146 -11.14 -1.62 -5.36
N LEU A 147 -10.26 -2.54 -5.77
CA LEU A 147 -9.08 -2.25 -6.57
C LEU A 147 -9.47 -2.02 -8.03
N LYS A 148 -9.22 -0.82 -8.52
CA LYS A 148 -9.22 -0.50 -9.93
C LYS A 148 -7.88 -0.91 -10.52
N VAL A 149 -7.90 -1.91 -11.37
CA VAL A 149 -6.70 -2.44 -12.03
C VAL A 149 -6.62 -1.91 -13.46
N THR A 150 -5.56 -1.17 -13.75
CA THR A 150 -5.21 -0.72 -15.10
C THR A 150 -4.01 -1.55 -15.57
N LEU A 151 -4.13 -2.21 -16.71
CA LEU A 151 -3.04 -2.98 -17.33
C LEU A 151 -2.59 -2.30 -18.63
N GLY A 152 -1.29 -2.30 -18.90
CA GLY A 152 -0.74 -1.70 -20.12
C GLY A 152 0.69 -1.20 -19.90
N ALA A 153 1.07 -0.15 -20.65
CA ALA A 153 2.38 0.49 -20.49
C ALA A 153 2.58 1.06 -19.08
N ARG A 154 1.52 1.60 -18.47
CA ARG A 154 1.46 1.97 -17.05
C ARG A 154 0.46 1.05 -16.36
N THR A 155 0.94 0.19 -15.48
CA THR A 155 0.09 -0.71 -14.71
C THR A 155 -0.14 -0.12 -13.33
N SER A 156 -1.40 -0.06 -12.90
CA SER A 156 -1.75 0.37 -11.55
C SER A 156 -2.84 -0.50 -10.96
N ALA A 157 -2.83 -0.58 -9.63
CA ALA A 157 -3.84 -1.26 -8.84
C ALA A 157 -4.12 -0.34 -7.65
N LEU A 158 -5.19 0.45 -7.73
CA LEU A 158 -5.48 1.52 -6.77
C LEU A 158 -6.92 1.40 -6.24
N ALA A 159 -7.11 1.74 -4.98
CA ALA A 159 -8.42 1.80 -4.34
C ALA A 159 -8.51 3.03 -3.41
N PRO A 160 -9.70 3.57 -3.13
CA PRO A 160 -9.86 4.58 -2.09
C PRO A 160 -9.34 4.06 -0.75
N VAL A 161 -8.56 4.87 -0.04
CA VAL A 161 -7.91 4.47 1.24
C VAL A 161 -8.93 3.88 2.22
N LEU A 162 -10.11 4.50 2.33
CA LEU A 162 -11.15 4.11 3.27
C LEU A 162 -11.80 2.74 2.99
N LEU A 163 -11.64 2.21 1.78
CA LEU A 163 -12.16 0.90 1.41
C LEU A 163 -11.15 -0.22 1.67
N GLU A 164 -9.86 0.09 1.61
CA GLU A 164 -8.79 -0.88 1.88
C GLU A 164 -8.35 -0.91 3.35
N CYS A 165 -8.44 0.24 4.03
CA CYS A 165 -8.15 0.40 5.43
C CYS A 165 -9.01 -0.53 6.32
N LYS A 166 -8.34 -1.39 7.08
CA LYS A 166 -8.95 -2.44 7.91
C LYS A 166 -9.48 -1.91 9.25
N ARG A 167 -8.83 -0.87 9.78
CA ARG A 167 -9.24 -0.13 10.97
C ARG A 167 -8.88 1.33 10.84
N LEU A 168 -9.82 2.20 11.23
CA LEU A 168 -9.64 3.64 11.23
C LEU A 168 -9.98 4.20 12.62
N ARG A 169 -9.06 4.98 13.17
CA ARG A 169 -9.31 5.85 14.32
C ARG A 169 -9.16 7.31 13.89
N VAL A 170 -10.08 8.14 14.34
CA VAL A 170 -10.03 9.60 14.18
C VAL A 170 -10.07 10.23 15.56
N SER A 171 -9.05 11.00 15.90
CA SER A 171 -8.90 11.67 17.20
C SER A 171 -8.69 13.17 17.01
N ARG A 172 -8.93 13.93 18.09
CA ARG A 172 -8.41 15.29 18.16
C ARG A 172 -6.91 15.22 18.51
N PRO A 173 -6.11 16.20 18.07
CA PRO A 173 -4.70 16.27 18.45
C PRO A 173 -4.54 16.29 19.98
N GLY A 174 -3.73 15.39 20.52
CA GLY A 174 -3.49 15.18 21.94
C GLY A 174 -4.25 14.00 22.57
N ASP A 175 -5.30 13.48 21.92
CA ASP A 175 -6.12 12.37 22.44
C ASP A 175 -5.64 10.98 21.98
N GLU A 176 -4.74 10.92 21.00
CA GLU A 176 -4.26 9.70 20.32
C GLU A 176 -3.38 8.76 21.18
N GLY A 177 -2.95 9.20 22.35
CA GLY A 177 -1.91 8.52 23.13
C GLY A 177 -0.49 8.70 22.56
N ARG A 178 0.54 8.50 23.39
CA ARG A 178 1.93 8.76 22.97
C ARG A 178 2.46 7.71 21.98
N GLU A 179 2.18 6.44 22.23
CA GLU A 179 2.72 5.31 21.46
C GLU A 179 1.90 5.05 20.21
N LEU A 180 2.55 4.63 19.12
CA LEU A 180 1.88 4.22 17.88
C LEU A 180 1.34 2.80 18.02
N GLU A 181 0.06 2.61 17.72
CA GLU A 181 -0.55 1.29 17.69
C GLU A 181 0.04 0.43 16.56
N ARG A 182 0.63 -0.71 16.90
CA ARG A 182 1.28 -1.59 15.91
C ARG A 182 0.30 -2.58 15.26
N LEU A 183 -0.78 -2.90 15.96
CA LEU A 183 -1.84 -3.81 15.54
C LEU A 183 -3.14 -3.46 16.25
N ASP A 184 -4.26 -3.91 15.65
CA ASP A 184 -5.60 -3.86 16.23
C ASP A 184 -6.00 -2.46 16.67
N VAL A 185 -5.76 -1.49 15.77
CA VAL A 185 -6.23 -0.12 15.94
C VAL A 185 -7.75 -0.17 16.18
N PRO A 186 -8.25 0.40 17.28
CA PRO A 186 -9.67 0.37 17.55
C PRO A 186 -10.39 1.26 16.53
N GLU A 187 -11.49 0.75 15.99
CA GLU A 187 -12.30 1.50 15.05
C GLU A 187 -13.05 2.61 15.79
N ASP A 188 -12.68 3.86 15.54
CA ASP A 188 -13.35 5.04 16.07
C ASP A 188 -13.44 6.11 14.99
N THR A 189 -14.65 6.35 14.52
CA THR A 189 -14.94 7.23 13.39
C THR A 189 -15.93 8.33 13.75
N GLY A 190 -16.24 8.51 15.04
CA GLY A 190 -17.28 9.44 15.49
C GLY A 190 -17.02 10.89 15.04
N LEU A 191 -15.74 11.28 14.96
CA LEU A 191 -15.32 12.61 14.51
C LEU A 191 -15.48 12.84 13.00
N LEU A 192 -15.84 11.83 12.21
CA LEU A 192 -16.24 12.03 10.81
C LEU A 192 -17.62 12.69 10.67
N GLY A 193 -18.39 12.79 11.77
CA GLY A 193 -19.69 13.43 11.79
C GLY A 193 -20.80 12.59 11.15
N GLY A 194 -21.99 13.18 11.06
CA GLY A 194 -23.16 12.59 10.40
C GLY A 194 -23.43 11.14 10.83
N PHE A 195 -23.44 10.23 9.85
CA PHE A 195 -23.67 8.81 10.04
C PHE A 195 -22.79 8.17 11.14
N PHE A 196 -21.57 8.66 11.32
CA PHE A 196 -20.61 8.12 12.30
C PHE A 196 -20.75 8.72 13.70
N ALA A 197 -21.29 9.94 13.83
CA ALA A 197 -21.54 10.58 15.12
C ALA A 197 -22.76 10.02 15.85
N GLU A 198 -23.72 9.43 15.12
CA GLU A 198 -24.95 8.86 15.70
C GLU A 198 -24.67 7.69 16.67
N ARG A 199 -23.74 6.80 16.29
CA ARG A 199 -23.33 5.64 17.08
C ARG A 199 -22.01 5.08 16.53
N PRO A 200 -21.24 4.35 17.36
CA PRO A 200 -20.08 3.61 16.87
C PRO A 200 -20.43 2.71 15.68
N ARG A 201 -19.59 2.76 14.64
CA ARG A 201 -19.73 1.96 13.42
C ARG A 201 -18.58 0.98 13.31
N SER A 202 -18.90 -0.24 12.90
CA SER A 202 -17.87 -1.24 12.59
C SER A 202 -17.12 -0.89 11.30
N PRO A 203 -15.90 -1.44 11.10
CA PRO A 203 -15.15 -1.25 9.86
C PRO A 203 -15.93 -1.70 8.61
N ARG A 204 -16.77 -2.74 8.75
CA ARG A 204 -17.66 -3.22 7.68
C ARG A 204 -18.75 -2.21 7.35
N GLU A 205 -19.35 -1.56 8.36
CA GLU A 205 -20.32 -0.49 8.15
C GLU A 205 -19.66 0.73 7.51
N ARG A 206 -18.46 1.14 7.97
CA ARG A 206 -17.66 2.21 7.34
C ARG A 206 -17.41 1.91 5.86
N ALA A 207 -16.84 0.74 5.55
CA ALA A 207 -16.53 0.36 4.17
C ALA A 207 -17.79 0.29 3.30
N ARG A 208 -18.93 -0.17 3.84
CA ARG A 208 -20.22 -0.17 3.13
C ARG A 208 -20.73 1.25 2.87
N TYR A 209 -20.58 2.15 3.83
CA TYR A 209 -20.98 3.55 3.71
C TYR A 209 -20.16 4.26 2.63
N PHE A 210 -18.84 4.18 2.69
CA PHE A 210 -17.94 4.82 1.71
C PHE A 210 -17.83 4.09 0.37
N ARG A 211 -18.49 2.94 0.20
CA ARG A 211 -18.63 2.33 -1.13
C ARG A 211 -19.48 3.19 -2.07
N ARG A 212 -20.36 4.03 -1.51
CA ARG A 212 -21.14 4.99 -2.29
C ARG A 212 -20.27 6.21 -2.59
N ARG A 213 -20.10 6.48 -3.88
CA ARG A 213 -19.24 7.58 -4.37
C ARG A 213 -19.64 8.94 -3.79
N GLU A 214 -20.94 9.23 -3.73
CA GLU A 214 -21.48 10.44 -3.10
C GLU A 214 -20.96 10.64 -1.66
N ASN A 215 -20.88 9.56 -0.87
CA ASN A 215 -20.38 9.65 0.49
C ASN A 215 -18.89 9.99 0.52
N THR A 216 -18.08 9.41 -0.37
CA THR A 216 -16.64 9.76 -0.47
C THR A 216 -16.41 11.15 -1.06
N GLU A 217 -17.34 11.69 -1.83
CA GLU A 217 -17.22 13.03 -2.40
C GLU A 217 -17.60 14.13 -1.39
N ASN A 218 -18.51 13.82 -0.47
CA ASN A 218 -19.02 14.76 0.53
C ASN A 218 -18.23 14.75 1.85
N HIS A 219 -17.26 13.86 2.03
CA HIS A 219 -16.42 13.79 3.23
C HIS A 219 -14.96 14.11 2.92
N HIS A 220 -14.28 14.65 3.93
CA HIS A 220 -12.91 15.12 3.81
C HIS A 220 -12.06 14.68 5.01
N PHE A 221 -10.78 14.48 4.75
CA PHE A 221 -9.75 14.47 5.78
C PHE A 221 -9.49 15.92 6.17
N GLU A 222 -9.75 16.25 7.42
CA GLU A 222 -9.62 17.58 7.98
C GLU A 222 -8.24 17.75 8.64
N PRO A 223 -7.56 18.90 8.43
CA PRO A 223 -6.19 19.09 8.91
C PRO A 223 -6.08 19.29 10.43
N ASP A 224 -7.19 19.60 11.10
CA ASP A 224 -7.29 19.76 12.56
C ASP A 224 -7.57 18.44 13.29
N LEU A 225 -7.73 17.33 12.56
CA LEU A 225 -7.90 15.99 13.10
C LEU A 225 -6.66 15.12 12.87
N GLU A 226 -6.49 14.12 13.73
CA GLU A 226 -5.51 13.07 13.55
C GLU A 226 -6.17 11.75 13.12
N TYR A 227 -5.51 11.04 12.21
CA TYR A 227 -6.00 9.80 11.63
C TYR A 227 -4.98 8.69 11.86
N THR A 228 -5.45 7.57 12.41
CA THR A 228 -4.70 6.31 12.46
C THR A 228 -5.35 5.28 11.55
N PHE A 229 -4.62 4.86 10.52
CA PHE A 229 -5.02 3.84 9.57
C PHE A 229 -4.25 2.55 9.84
N GLU A 230 -4.95 1.42 9.93
CA GLU A 230 -4.35 0.09 9.90
C GLU A 230 -4.67 -0.62 8.59
N PHE A 231 -3.64 -1.18 7.96
CA PHE A 231 -3.72 -2.04 6.80
C PHE A 231 -2.99 -3.34 7.09
N TYR A 232 -3.55 -4.47 6.66
CA TYR A 232 -2.85 -5.73 6.69
C TYR A 232 -3.33 -6.64 5.56
N GLN A 233 -2.47 -7.59 5.19
CA GLN A 233 -2.80 -8.61 4.21
C GLN A 233 -2.09 -9.93 4.55
N ASN A 234 -2.70 -11.04 4.12
CA ASN A 234 -2.29 -12.40 4.50
C ASN A 234 -1.81 -13.22 3.30
N ASN A 235 -1.88 -12.65 2.09
CA ASN A 235 -1.83 -13.40 0.84
C ASN A 235 -0.49 -13.23 0.11
N LEU A 236 0.18 -12.09 0.23
CA LEU A 236 1.48 -11.82 -0.37
C LEU A 236 2.59 -11.97 0.66
N SER A 237 3.56 -12.85 0.40
CA SER A 237 4.82 -12.87 1.14
C SER A 237 5.86 -12.05 0.40
N PHE A 238 6.44 -11.07 1.09
CA PHE A 238 7.53 -10.26 0.55
C PHE A 238 8.88 -10.98 0.59
N VAL A 239 9.05 -12.03 1.39
CA VAL A 239 10.29 -12.83 1.41
C VAL A 239 10.43 -13.63 0.12
N ASP A 240 9.44 -14.48 -0.20
CA ASP A 240 9.51 -15.38 -1.36
C ASP A 240 8.80 -14.84 -2.61
N TYR A 241 8.20 -13.65 -2.51
CA TYR A 241 7.53 -12.96 -3.61
C TYR A 241 6.39 -13.77 -4.23
N LYS A 242 5.65 -14.52 -3.39
CA LYS A 242 4.49 -15.32 -3.80
C LYS A 242 3.19 -14.76 -3.25
N LEU A 243 2.20 -14.67 -4.14
CA LEU A 243 0.80 -14.59 -3.77
C LEU A 243 0.26 -16.00 -3.46
N ARG A 244 -0.47 -16.14 -2.36
CA ARG A 244 -1.04 -17.40 -1.86
C ARG A 244 -2.56 -17.33 -1.89
N PHE A 245 -3.19 -18.34 -2.47
CA PHE A 245 -4.63 -18.44 -2.68
C PHE A 245 -5.11 -19.84 -2.26
N GLY A 246 -5.38 -20.02 -0.96
CA GLY A 246 -5.66 -21.35 -0.41
C GLY A 246 -4.46 -22.29 -0.64
N MET A 247 -4.67 -23.40 -1.34
CA MET A 247 -3.60 -24.38 -1.64
C MET A 247 -2.69 -23.97 -2.80
N PHE A 248 -3.06 -22.94 -3.57
CA PHE A 248 -2.29 -22.49 -4.72
C PHE A 248 -1.36 -21.33 -4.35
N SER A 249 -0.21 -21.23 -5.03
CA SER A 249 0.66 -20.06 -4.94
C SER A 249 1.19 -19.66 -6.31
N LEU A 250 1.39 -18.36 -6.49
CA LEU A 250 1.88 -17.76 -7.73
C LEU A 250 3.04 -16.83 -7.40
N GLY A 251 4.21 -17.06 -8.00
CA GLY A 251 5.34 -16.15 -7.90
C GLY A 251 5.13 -14.91 -8.77
N ILE A 252 5.20 -13.72 -8.17
CA ILE A 252 4.96 -12.46 -8.87
C ILE A 252 6.23 -11.72 -9.28
N GLY A 253 7.41 -12.10 -8.78
CA GLY A 253 8.66 -11.42 -9.11
C GLY A 253 8.97 -11.35 -10.62
N ARG A 254 8.62 -12.40 -11.38
CA ARG A 254 8.73 -12.38 -12.84
C ARG A 254 7.70 -11.43 -13.48
N ILE A 255 6.47 -11.40 -12.97
CA ILE A 255 5.40 -10.52 -13.46
C ILE A 255 5.80 -9.05 -13.26
N THR A 256 6.40 -8.71 -12.12
CA THR A 256 6.88 -7.35 -11.84
C THR A 256 8.23 -7.03 -12.48
N LYS A 257 8.83 -7.93 -13.29
CA LYS A 257 10.15 -7.74 -13.92
C LYS A 257 11.28 -7.49 -12.91
N GLY A 258 11.21 -8.13 -11.75
CA GLY A 258 12.17 -7.89 -10.66
C GLY A 258 11.97 -6.57 -9.92
N ARG A 259 10.90 -5.81 -10.21
CA ARG A 259 10.57 -4.57 -9.51
C ARG A 259 9.85 -4.85 -8.19
N PRO A 260 10.12 -4.04 -7.16
CA PRO A 260 9.50 -4.20 -5.85
C PRO A 260 8.00 -3.95 -5.92
N VAL A 261 7.24 -4.71 -5.14
CA VAL A 261 5.88 -4.30 -4.80
C VAL A 261 5.97 -3.08 -3.88
N GLN A 262 5.02 -2.17 -4.00
CA GLN A 262 5.03 -0.91 -3.26
C GLN A 262 3.91 -0.88 -2.22
N PHE A 263 4.05 -0.04 -1.22
CA PHE A 263 2.91 0.46 -0.46
C PHE A 263 2.91 1.97 -0.66
N LEU A 264 1.91 2.49 -1.35
CA LEU A 264 1.78 3.93 -1.58
C LEU A 264 0.40 4.41 -1.18
N ILE A 265 0.37 5.63 -0.65
CA ILE A 265 -0.86 6.42 -0.50
C ILE A 265 -0.61 7.74 -1.20
N LYS A 266 -1.56 8.19 -2.03
CA LYS A 266 -1.45 9.46 -2.75
C LYS A 266 -2.79 10.16 -2.93
N ASP A 267 -2.73 11.48 -3.04
CA ASP A 267 -3.82 12.31 -3.54
C ASP A 267 -3.75 12.31 -5.07
N VAL A 268 -4.76 11.76 -5.73
CA VAL A 268 -4.79 11.68 -7.20
C VAL A 268 -5.15 13.01 -7.87
N CYS A 269 -5.76 13.95 -7.14
CA CYS A 269 -6.11 15.26 -7.67
C CYS A 269 -4.84 16.08 -7.90
N GLU A 270 -4.01 16.18 -6.86
CA GLU A 270 -2.76 16.96 -6.90
C GLU A 270 -1.53 16.13 -7.30
N SER A 271 -1.68 14.82 -7.50
CA SER A 271 -0.58 13.88 -7.78
C SER A 271 0.53 13.85 -6.71
N GLU A 272 0.15 14.13 -5.46
CA GLU A 272 1.06 14.16 -4.31
C GLU A 272 1.05 12.84 -3.55
N TYR A 273 2.23 12.30 -3.25
CA TYR A 273 2.36 11.09 -2.45
C TYR A 273 2.35 11.45 -0.96
N LEU A 274 1.43 10.82 -0.22
CA LEU A 274 1.44 10.85 1.24
C LEU A 274 2.65 10.05 1.76
N CYS A 275 2.79 8.83 1.26
CA CYS A 275 3.92 7.95 1.54
C CYS A 275 4.16 6.98 0.38
N TYR A 276 5.41 6.52 0.26
CA TYR A 276 5.83 5.54 -0.72
C TYR A 276 6.90 4.63 -0.12
N PHE A 277 6.58 3.35 -0.01
CA PHE A 277 7.48 2.30 0.44
C PHE A 277 7.66 1.26 -0.63
N GLU A 278 8.86 0.70 -0.74
CA GLU A 278 9.17 -0.42 -1.62
C GLU A 278 9.60 -1.62 -0.79
N PHE A 279 9.09 -2.80 -1.14
CA PHE A 279 9.48 -4.06 -0.52
C PHE A 279 10.45 -4.74 -1.46
N TRP A 280 11.66 -5.03 -1.04
CA TRP A 280 12.66 -5.78 -1.79
C TRP A 280 12.88 -7.13 -1.12
N SER A 281 13.29 -8.12 -1.90
CA SER A 281 13.76 -9.38 -1.34
C SER A 281 14.90 -9.96 -2.16
N GLU A 282 15.76 -10.75 -1.54
CA GLU A 282 16.80 -11.49 -2.25
C GLU A 282 16.23 -12.32 -3.40
N ARG A 283 15.04 -12.90 -3.18
CA ARG A 283 14.36 -13.70 -4.20
C ARG A 283 13.93 -12.85 -5.39
N LEU A 284 13.50 -11.61 -5.16
CA LEU A 284 13.12 -10.69 -6.22
C LEU A 284 14.33 -10.32 -7.11
N LEU A 285 15.52 -10.17 -6.52
CA LEU A 285 16.73 -9.78 -7.25
C LEU A 285 17.08 -10.76 -8.38
N CYS A 286 16.72 -12.04 -8.26
CA CYS A 286 16.90 -13.04 -9.31
C CYS A 286 16.12 -12.74 -10.60
N PHE A 287 15.13 -11.84 -10.56
CA PHE A 287 14.31 -11.46 -11.72
C PHE A 287 14.70 -10.11 -12.29
N LEU A 288 15.71 -9.44 -11.73
CA LEU A 288 16.26 -8.22 -12.32
C LEU A 288 16.90 -8.58 -13.66
N PRO A 289 16.75 -7.74 -14.70
CA PRO A 289 17.40 -8.00 -15.96
C PRO A 289 18.95 -7.96 -15.77
N PRO A 290 19.72 -8.74 -16.55
CA PRO A 290 21.18 -8.67 -16.51
C PRO A 290 21.67 -7.22 -16.76
N LYS A 291 22.86 -6.89 -16.24
CA LYS A 291 23.51 -5.60 -16.49
C LYS A 291 23.93 -5.49 -17.95
#